data_AF-A0A3R7RKG3-F1
#
_entry.id   AF-A0A3R7RKG3-F1
#
_cell.length_a   1.000
_cell.length_b   1.000
_cell.length_c   1.000
_cell.angle_alpha   90.00
_cell.angle_beta   90.00
_cell.angle_gamma   90.00
#
_symmetry.space_group_name_H-M   'P 1'
#
loop_
_entity.id
_entity.type
_entity.pdbx_description
1 polymer ?
#
loop_
_entity_poly.entity_id
_entity_poly.type
_entity_poly.pdbx_seq_one_letter_code
_entity_poly.pdbx_strand_id
1 'polypeptide(L)'
;MPISIRDEVSEEEAKRGEAAFGSDFVPGFGSHYMKFGNTRLWITRSIDNSKQYKSASSMGREDEVLQLVFFSRDRNVVHTFMEEVRASWEEQSKCTVRLYLPNGWDTRWEFLAKRLRRPLSTLNLPRTTMAMVEEAKLFLRSRELYMSLGVPWRCGYLFEGAPGTGKRSCILGLASEFYLPIYLLSLQSKELDDALLIGLINSVPPKSLLVIEDLETAIKTLSTTSSSLQNTLSTEVGGGRDAGVSLSALLNAMDGIASSEGRLLIITANDASRLSSRDALLRPGCIDRRASFVPLDSDSMKEMMQSFHSKLAEPSLQSVFALWKHEGSHTAAPTSPA
;
A
#
# COMPACT_ATOMS: atom_id res chain seq x y z
N MET A 1 -4.00 35.96 0.46
CA MET A 1 -4.63 34.68 0.06
C MET A 1 -4.80 33.86 1.32
N PRO A 2 -5.99 33.38 1.68
CA PRO A 2 -6.12 32.47 2.82
C PRO A 2 -5.32 31.20 2.50
N ILE A 3 -4.31 30.93 3.31
CA ILE A 3 -3.45 29.76 3.20
C ILE A 3 -4.03 28.70 4.14
N SER A 4 -4.25 27.50 3.63
CA SER A 4 -4.63 26.34 4.42
C SER A 4 -3.43 25.42 4.53
N ILE A 5 -3.21 24.88 5.73
CA ILE A 5 -2.18 23.86 5.95
C ILE A 5 -2.78 22.53 5.50
N ARG A 6 -2.07 21.84 4.63
CA ARG A 6 -2.33 20.44 4.31
C ARG A 6 -1.64 19.60 5.36
N ASP A 7 -2.39 19.22 6.38
CA ASP A 7 -1.95 18.15 7.28
C ASP A 7 -2.11 16.82 6.54
N GLU A 8 -0.98 16.20 6.19
CA GLU A 8 -0.92 14.82 5.68
C GLU A 8 -0.73 13.79 6.79
N VAL A 9 -1.00 14.16 8.05
CA VAL A 9 -0.77 13.30 9.21
C VAL A 9 -2.04 12.52 9.52
N SER A 10 -1.94 11.20 9.60
CA SER A 10 -3.01 10.36 10.15
C SER A 10 -3.24 10.71 11.63
N GLU A 11 -4.49 10.70 12.11
CA GLU A 11 -4.79 10.94 13.53
C GLU A 11 -4.04 9.99 14.48
N GLU A 12 -3.59 8.83 13.99
CA GLU A 12 -2.75 7.89 14.74
C GLU A 12 -1.27 8.29 14.82
N GLU A 13 -0.68 8.86 13.76
CA GLU A 13 0.71 9.38 13.79
C GLU A 13 0.83 10.62 14.68
N ALA A 14 -0.22 11.44 14.76
CA ALA A 14 -0.29 12.55 15.71
C ALA A 14 -0.29 12.08 17.17
N LYS A 15 -0.86 10.90 17.47
CA LYS A 15 -0.88 10.31 18.82
C LYS A 15 0.45 9.68 19.25
N ARG A 16 1.32 9.29 18.30
CA ARG A 16 2.61 8.63 18.60
C ARG A 16 3.80 9.59 18.73
N GLY A 17 3.62 10.89 18.51
CA GLY A 17 4.66 11.89 18.75
C GLY A 17 5.86 11.86 17.77
N GLU A 18 5.83 11.01 16.74
CA GLU A 18 6.87 10.87 15.72
C GLU A 18 6.54 11.60 14.39
N ALA A 19 5.60 12.54 14.42
CA ALA A 19 5.21 13.27 13.21
C ALA A 19 6.29 14.27 12.79
N ALA A 20 7.03 13.96 11.73
CA ALA A 20 7.71 14.99 10.95
C ALA A 20 6.63 15.84 10.26
N PHE A 21 6.41 17.07 10.74
CA PHE A 21 5.45 18.02 10.17
C PHE A 21 5.89 18.47 8.76
N GLY A 22 5.59 17.66 7.75
CA GLY A 22 5.52 18.13 6.36
C GLY A 22 4.23 18.92 6.18
N SER A 23 4.26 20.22 6.48
CA SER A 23 3.12 21.11 6.23
C SER A 23 3.24 21.66 4.81
N ASP A 24 2.49 21.05 3.89
CA ASP A 24 2.34 21.59 2.54
C ASP A 24 1.29 22.71 2.59
N PHE A 25 1.59 23.85 1.98
CA PHE A 25 0.62 24.94 1.89
C PHE A 25 -0.28 24.74 0.68
N VAL A 26 -1.59 24.76 0.91
CA VAL A 26 -2.61 24.66 -0.14
C VAL A 26 -3.54 25.89 -0.11
N PRO A 27 -4.18 26.25 -1.24
CA PRO A 27 -5.21 27.27 -1.24
C PRO A 27 -6.31 26.94 -0.22
N GLY A 28 -6.66 27.90 0.63
CA GLY A 28 -7.77 27.76 1.58
C GLY A 28 -9.12 27.64 0.90
N PHE A 29 -10.19 27.42 1.67
CA PHE A 29 -11.54 27.48 1.13
C PHE A 29 -11.85 28.88 0.56
N GLY A 30 -12.64 28.91 -0.52
CA GLY A 30 -12.99 30.12 -1.25
C GLY A 30 -12.43 30.15 -2.67
N SER A 31 -12.47 31.34 -3.26
CA SER A 31 -12.06 31.62 -4.63
C SER A 31 -10.66 32.20 -4.70
N HIS A 32 -9.85 31.65 -5.61
CA HIS A 32 -8.47 32.05 -5.86
C HIS A 32 -8.26 32.29 -7.34
N TYR A 33 -7.44 33.27 -7.66
CA TYR A 33 -7.09 33.62 -9.03
C TYR A 33 -5.66 33.18 -9.32
N MET A 34 -5.44 32.50 -10.44
CA MET A 34 -4.11 32.14 -10.92
C MET A 34 -3.98 32.33 -12.44
N LYS A 35 -2.73 32.34 -12.93
CA LYS A 35 -2.42 32.42 -14.36
C LYS A 35 -1.66 31.15 -14.77
N PHE A 36 -2.08 30.53 -15.86
CA PHE A 36 -1.43 29.37 -16.47
C PHE A 36 -1.04 29.72 -17.91
N GLY A 37 0.26 29.84 -18.18
CA GLY A 37 0.76 30.42 -19.44
C GLY A 37 0.18 31.82 -19.68
N ASN A 38 -0.62 31.97 -20.75
CA ASN A 38 -1.33 33.22 -21.04
C ASN A 38 -2.82 33.22 -20.63
N THR A 39 -3.31 32.12 -20.06
CA THR A 39 -4.71 31.92 -19.68
C THR A 39 -4.93 32.29 -18.21
N ARG A 40 -6.03 32.98 -17.93
CA ARG A 40 -6.47 33.27 -16.56
C ARG A 40 -7.33 32.13 -16.05
N LEU A 41 -7.12 31.74 -14.80
CA LEU A 41 -7.84 30.64 -14.15
C LEU A 41 -8.46 31.14 -12.85
N TRP A 42 -9.70 30.72 -12.60
CA TRP A 42 -10.36 30.86 -11.31
C TRP A 42 -10.50 29.49 -10.67
N ILE A 43 -9.99 29.35 -9.44
CA ILE A 43 -10.09 28.13 -8.65
C ILE A 43 -10.98 28.40 -7.46
N THR A 44 -12.08 27.66 -7.34
CA THR A 44 -12.94 27.70 -6.15
C THR A 44 -12.83 26.38 -5.41
N ARG A 45 -12.44 26.42 -4.14
CA ARG A 45 -12.47 25.29 -3.22
C ARG A 45 -13.65 25.48 -2.27
N SER A 46 -14.62 24.58 -2.30
CA SER A 46 -15.83 24.64 -1.47
C SER A 46 -16.21 23.28 -0.92
N ILE A 47 -17.07 23.27 0.10
CA ILE A 47 -17.65 22.04 0.64
C ILE A 47 -18.93 21.71 -0.15
N ASP A 48 -19.07 20.46 -0.53
CA ASP A 48 -20.24 19.85 -1.15
C ASP A 48 -21.28 19.49 -0.08
N ASN A 49 -22.12 20.47 0.25
CA ASN A 49 -23.18 20.27 1.23
C ASN A 49 -24.27 19.29 0.75
N SER A 50 -24.26 18.84 -0.51
CA SER A 50 -25.26 17.88 -1.01
C SER A 50 -25.06 16.46 -0.46
N LYS A 51 -23.86 16.14 0.04
CA LYS A 51 -23.51 14.84 0.62
C LYS A 51 -23.64 14.77 2.14
N GLN A 52 -23.79 15.91 2.82
CA GLN A 52 -23.91 16.01 4.28
C GLN A 52 -25.08 15.19 4.87
N TYR A 53 -26.14 14.93 4.10
CA TYR A 53 -27.31 14.20 4.60
C TYR A 53 -27.11 12.68 4.76
N LYS A 54 -25.99 12.09 4.31
CA LYS A 54 -25.78 10.63 4.34
C LYS A 54 -24.75 10.11 5.35
N SER A 55 -24.01 10.97 6.07
CA SER A 55 -23.04 10.50 7.07
C SER A 55 -22.84 11.54 8.17
N ALA A 56 -23.54 11.36 9.29
CA ALA A 56 -23.47 12.26 10.45
C ALA A 56 -22.25 12.03 11.36
N SER A 57 -21.31 11.15 11.01
CA SER A 57 -20.27 10.70 11.96
C SER A 57 -18.81 10.77 11.48
N SER A 58 -18.51 11.30 10.29
CA SER A 58 -17.13 11.62 9.93
C SER A 58 -17.10 12.64 8.80
N MET A 59 -16.59 13.83 9.07
CA MET A 59 -16.39 14.89 8.10
C MET A 59 -15.18 14.54 7.21
N GLY A 60 -15.36 13.62 6.28
CA GLY A 60 -14.31 13.19 5.36
C GLY A 60 -14.03 14.21 4.26
N ARG A 61 -12.80 14.23 3.73
CA ARG A 61 -12.34 15.06 2.57
C ARG A 61 -13.18 14.90 1.28
N GLU A 62 -14.06 13.91 1.21
CA GLU A 62 -14.88 13.60 0.02
C GLU A 62 -16.04 14.58 -0.21
N ASP A 63 -16.24 15.49 0.75
CA ASP A 63 -17.16 16.62 0.62
C ASP A 63 -16.42 17.87 0.10
N GLU A 64 -15.20 17.80 -0.41
CA GLU A 64 -14.55 18.96 -1.04
C GLU A 64 -14.73 18.95 -2.57
N VAL A 65 -15.15 20.09 -3.12
CA VAL A 65 -15.25 20.32 -4.57
C VAL A 65 -14.26 21.40 -4.97
N LEU A 66 -13.42 21.06 -5.95
CA LEU A 66 -12.52 21.99 -6.62
C LEU A 66 -13.07 22.33 -7.99
N GLN A 67 -13.56 23.56 -8.16
CA GLN A 67 -14.05 24.07 -9.43
C GLN A 67 -12.95 24.90 -10.12
N LEU A 68 -12.58 24.51 -11.34
CA LEU A 68 -11.59 25.20 -12.16
C LEU A 68 -12.31 25.88 -13.35
N VAL A 69 -12.20 27.21 -13.46
CA VAL A 69 -12.76 27.98 -14.57
C VAL A 69 -11.64 28.60 -15.39
N PHE A 70 -11.52 28.18 -16.64
CA PHE A 70 -10.52 28.65 -17.59
C PHE A 70 -11.11 29.76 -18.46
N PHE A 71 -10.54 30.96 -18.43
CA PHE A 71 -10.93 32.05 -19.32
C PHE A 71 -10.20 31.92 -20.67
N SER A 72 -10.56 30.89 -21.44
CA SER A 72 -10.01 30.60 -22.76
C SER A 72 -11.10 30.09 -23.71
N ARG A 73 -10.92 30.35 -25.01
CA ARG A 73 -11.72 29.73 -26.09
C ARG A 73 -11.11 28.42 -26.59
N ASP A 74 -9.82 28.20 -26.29
CA ASP A 74 -9.10 26.99 -26.65
C ASP A 74 -9.27 25.94 -25.53
N ARG A 75 -9.85 24.79 -25.90
CA ARG A 75 -10.05 23.64 -24.99
C ARG A 75 -8.75 22.91 -24.69
N ASN A 76 -7.73 23.03 -25.55
CA ASN A 76 -6.45 22.34 -25.36
C ASN A 76 -5.73 22.85 -24.12
N VAL A 77 -5.97 24.10 -23.70
CA VAL A 77 -5.40 24.67 -22.47
C VAL A 77 -5.76 23.83 -21.24
N VAL A 78 -6.97 23.28 -21.18
CA VAL A 78 -7.38 22.41 -20.06
C VAL A 78 -6.61 21.10 -20.11
N HIS A 79 -6.42 20.52 -21.29
CA HIS A 79 -5.64 19.28 -21.45
C HIS A 79 -4.19 19.49 -21.01
N THR A 80 -3.53 20.53 -21.52
CA THR A 80 -2.14 20.86 -21.16
C THR A 80 -2.00 21.16 -19.66
N PHE A 81 -2.95 21.88 -19.06
CA PHE A 81 -2.95 22.10 -17.61
C PHE A 81 -3.04 20.79 -16.83
N MET A 82 -3.96 19.89 -17.23
CA MET A 82 -4.12 18.60 -16.57
C MET A 82 -2.89 17.69 -16.77
N GLU A 83 -2.23 17.76 -17.92
CA GLU A 83 -0.96 17.08 -18.18
C GLU A 83 0.15 17.60 -17.28
N GLU A 84 0.28 18.92 -17.09
CA GLU A 84 1.27 19.50 -16.17
C GLU A 84 0.97 19.15 -14.72
N VAL A 85 -0.30 19.20 -14.29
CA VAL A 85 -0.72 18.74 -12.95
C VAL A 85 -0.35 17.28 -12.76
N ARG A 86 -0.61 16.43 -13.76
CA ARG A 86 -0.26 15.01 -13.72
C ARG A 86 1.26 14.80 -13.66
N ALA A 87 2.03 15.51 -14.48
CA ALA A 87 3.48 15.41 -14.49
C ALA A 87 4.09 15.88 -13.16
N SER A 88 3.61 17.00 -12.61
CA SER A 88 4.01 17.49 -11.28
C SER A 88 3.65 16.49 -10.19
N TRP A 89 2.47 15.89 -10.26
CA TRP A 89 2.05 14.86 -9.31
C TRP A 89 2.92 13.61 -9.42
N GLU A 90 3.20 13.14 -10.63
CA GLU A 90 4.08 12.01 -10.88
C GLU A 90 5.47 12.29 -10.32
N GLU A 91 6.06 13.45 -10.61
CA GLU A 91 7.38 13.86 -10.10
C GLU A 91 7.44 13.89 -8.56
N GLN A 92 6.46 14.52 -7.91
CA GLN A 92 6.38 14.55 -6.44
C GLN A 92 6.11 13.15 -5.85
N SER A 93 5.42 12.29 -6.60
CA SER A 93 5.14 10.92 -6.20
C SER A 93 6.30 9.97 -6.45
N LYS A 94 7.31 10.36 -7.25
CA LYS A 94 8.46 9.50 -7.56
C LYS A 94 9.34 9.19 -6.35
N CYS A 95 9.21 9.92 -5.25
CA CYS A 95 10.03 9.72 -4.06
C CYS A 95 9.30 8.96 -2.93
N THR A 96 7.98 8.80 -3.03
CA THR A 96 7.16 8.23 -1.95
C THR A 96 6.19 7.18 -2.46
N VAL A 97 5.93 6.17 -1.62
CA VAL A 97 4.89 5.17 -1.80
C VAL A 97 3.74 5.52 -0.88
N ARG A 98 2.52 5.59 -1.42
CA ARG A 98 1.30 5.85 -0.64
C ARG A 98 0.72 4.54 -0.14
N LEU A 99 0.31 4.52 1.13
CA LEU A 99 -0.32 3.38 1.77
C LEU A 99 -1.77 3.73 2.07
N TYR A 100 -2.67 2.77 1.80
CA TYR A 100 -4.09 2.86 2.07
C TYR A 100 -4.56 1.68 2.91
N LEU A 101 -5.52 1.93 3.79
CA LEU A 101 -6.21 0.93 4.60
C LEU A 101 -7.72 0.98 4.36
N PRO A 102 -8.46 -0.12 4.56
CA PRO A 102 -9.91 -0.06 4.62
C PRO A 102 -10.35 0.80 5.81
N ASN A 103 -11.42 1.58 5.65
CA ASN A 103 -11.96 2.36 6.76
C ASN A 103 -12.73 1.52 7.79
N GLY A 104 -13.14 0.29 7.43
CA GLY A 104 -13.76 -0.68 8.33
C GLY A 104 -15.30 -0.73 8.28
N TRP A 105 -15.98 0.24 7.67
CA TRP A 105 -17.46 0.26 7.62
C TRP A 105 -18.04 0.19 6.21
N ASP A 106 -17.25 0.56 5.21
CA ASP A 106 -17.66 0.53 3.81
C ASP A 106 -16.49 0.10 2.90
N THR A 107 -16.73 0.12 1.60
CA THR A 107 -15.76 -0.35 0.60
C THR A 107 -14.72 0.71 0.22
N ARG A 108 -14.54 1.76 1.02
CA ARG A 108 -13.58 2.84 0.76
C ARG A 108 -12.22 2.54 1.40
N TRP A 109 -11.23 3.09 0.72
CA TRP A 109 -9.83 3.02 1.11
C TRP A 109 -9.36 4.39 1.56
N GLU A 110 -8.89 4.48 2.79
CA GLU A 110 -8.38 5.70 3.39
C GLU A 110 -6.87 5.77 3.29
N PHE A 111 -6.36 6.98 3.02
CA PHE A 111 -4.93 7.23 3.01
C PHE A 111 -4.39 7.11 4.44
N LEU A 112 -3.42 6.21 4.64
CA LEU A 112 -2.76 6.00 5.92
C LEU A 112 -1.51 6.88 6.03
N ALA A 113 -0.56 6.70 5.10
CA ALA A 113 0.76 7.30 5.21
C ALA A 113 1.51 7.32 3.87
N LYS A 114 2.54 8.18 3.80
CA LYS A 114 3.61 8.11 2.80
C LYS A 114 4.82 7.39 3.38
N ARG A 115 5.40 6.48 2.62
CA ARG A 115 6.71 5.88 2.93
C ARG A 115 7.72 6.33 1.89
N LEU A 116 8.95 6.59 2.31
CA LEU A 116 10.04 6.83 1.36
C LEU A 116 10.20 5.61 0.46
N ARG A 117 10.50 5.86 -0.82
CA ARG A 117 10.83 4.76 -1.72
C ARG A 117 12.03 4.00 -1.21
N ARG A 118 11.94 2.69 -1.38
CA ARG A 118 13.00 1.75 -1.08
C ARG A 118 13.44 1.09 -2.38
N PRO A 119 14.56 1.51 -2.99
CA PRO A 119 15.05 0.88 -4.21
C PRO A 119 15.31 -0.61 -3.97
N LEU A 120 15.01 -1.45 -4.96
CA LEU A 120 15.23 -2.90 -4.86
C LEU A 120 16.71 -3.26 -4.66
N SER A 121 17.64 -2.41 -5.14
CA SER A 121 19.08 -2.54 -4.89
C SER A 121 19.49 -2.46 -3.41
N THR A 122 18.60 -1.97 -2.53
CA THR A 122 18.82 -1.97 -1.08
C THR A 122 18.42 -3.28 -0.41
N LEU A 123 17.81 -4.20 -1.16
CA LEU A 123 17.36 -5.49 -0.68
C LEU A 123 18.28 -6.59 -1.21
N ASN A 124 18.77 -7.43 -0.31
CA ASN A 124 19.45 -8.65 -0.67
C ASN A 124 18.40 -9.74 -0.89
N LEU A 125 17.91 -9.83 -2.12
CA LEU A 125 16.90 -10.81 -2.52
C LEU A 125 17.55 -11.96 -3.30
N PRO A 126 17.10 -13.22 -3.10
CA PRO A 126 17.54 -14.34 -3.92
C PRO A 126 17.24 -14.09 -5.41
N ARG A 127 18.05 -14.68 -6.29
CA ARG A 127 17.88 -14.56 -7.76
C ARG A 127 16.47 -14.95 -8.22
N THR A 128 15.86 -15.94 -7.58
CA THR A 128 14.47 -16.36 -7.85
C THR A 128 13.46 -15.25 -7.59
N THR A 129 13.64 -14.47 -6.51
CA THR A 129 12.77 -13.33 -6.18
C THR A 129 13.02 -12.17 -7.14
N MET A 130 14.27 -11.94 -7.56
CA MET A 130 14.58 -10.93 -8.58
C MET A 130 13.98 -11.27 -9.95
N ALA A 131 13.95 -12.55 -10.35
CA ALA A 131 13.26 -12.98 -11.56
C ALA A 131 11.75 -12.67 -11.49
N MET A 132 11.13 -12.92 -10.34
CA MET A 132 9.72 -12.60 -10.09
C MET A 132 9.43 -11.09 -10.19
N VAL A 133 10.37 -10.23 -9.76
CA VAL A 133 10.26 -8.77 -9.97
C VAL A 133 10.18 -8.44 -11.46
N GLU A 134 11.09 -8.99 -12.28
CA GLU A 134 11.10 -8.74 -13.72
C GLU A 134 9.84 -9.30 -14.41
N GLU A 135 9.32 -10.44 -13.95
CA GLU A 135 8.02 -10.95 -14.40
C GLU A 135 6.87 -10.00 -14.04
N ALA A 136 6.84 -9.44 -12.83
CA ALA A 136 5.84 -8.46 -12.42
C ALA A 136 5.89 -7.20 -13.31
N LYS A 137 7.10 -6.76 -13.66
CA LYS A 137 7.32 -5.65 -14.60
C LYS A 137 6.78 -5.96 -15.99
N LEU A 138 7.00 -7.18 -16.48
CA LEU A 138 6.46 -7.65 -17.76
C LEU A 138 4.93 -7.70 -17.71
N PHE A 139 4.36 -8.28 -16.66
CA PHE A 139 2.91 -8.37 -16.45
C PHE A 139 2.24 -6.98 -16.52
N LEU A 140 2.80 -5.99 -15.84
CA LEU A 140 2.28 -4.61 -15.83
C LEU A 140 2.28 -3.94 -17.22
N ARG A 141 3.12 -4.42 -18.14
CA ARG A 141 3.23 -3.93 -19.53
C ARG A 141 2.47 -4.78 -20.54
N SER A 142 1.88 -5.90 -20.12
CA SER A 142 1.31 -6.91 -21.02
C SER A 142 -0.20 -6.83 -21.15
N ARG A 143 -0.83 -5.71 -20.78
CA ARG A 143 -2.30 -5.57 -20.79
C ARG A 143 -2.91 -5.94 -22.15
N GLU A 144 -2.34 -5.42 -23.23
CA GLU A 144 -2.84 -5.63 -24.60
C GLU A 144 -2.72 -7.11 -25.01
N LEU A 145 -1.67 -7.81 -24.56
CA LEU A 145 -1.48 -9.23 -24.79
C LEU A 145 -2.59 -10.04 -24.11
N TYR A 146 -2.84 -9.81 -22.81
CA TYR A 146 -3.90 -10.49 -22.07
C TYR A 146 -5.28 -10.26 -22.73
N MET A 147 -5.55 -9.02 -23.14
CA MET A 147 -6.78 -8.67 -23.84
C MET A 147 -6.91 -9.38 -25.19
N SER A 148 -5.83 -9.49 -25.97
CA SER A 148 -5.83 -10.19 -27.26
C SER A 148 -6.06 -11.70 -27.12
N LEU A 149 -5.64 -12.27 -25.99
CA LEU A 149 -5.81 -13.69 -25.67
C LEU A 149 -7.16 -13.98 -24.99
N GLY A 150 -7.92 -12.96 -24.60
CA GLY A 150 -9.18 -13.11 -23.86
C GLY A 150 -8.99 -13.65 -22.44
N VAL A 151 -7.79 -13.52 -21.87
CA VAL A 151 -7.47 -13.99 -20.52
C VAL A 151 -7.50 -12.80 -19.56
N PRO A 152 -8.10 -12.93 -18.36
CA PRO A 152 -8.15 -11.84 -17.39
C PRO A 152 -6.76 -11.31 -17.02
N TRP A 153 -6.57 -9.99 -17.01
CA TRP A 153 -5.28 -9.36 -16.71
C TRP A 153 -5.01 -9.28 -15.20
N ARG A 154 -4.70 -10.45 -14.62
CA ARG A 154 -4.47 -10.66 -13.18
C ARG A 154 -3.18 -11.43 -12.95
N CYS A 155 -2.47 -11.10 -11.87
CA CYS A 155 -1.32 -11.87 -11.41
C CYS A 155 -1.22 -11.85 -9.88
N GLY A 156 -1.24 -13.04 -9.29
CA GLY A 156 -1.14 -13.24 -7.84
C GLY A 156 0.21 -13.79 -7.41
N TYR A 157 0.73 -13.28 -6.30
CA TYR A 157 1.99 -13.69 -5.68
C TYR A 157 1.78 -14.14 -4.25
N LEU A 158 2.41 -15.24 -3.85
CA LEU A 158 2.48 -15.69 -2.46
C LEU A 158 3.89 -15.46 -1.91
N PHE A 159 4.00 -14.64 -0.86
CA PHE A 159 5.23 -14.39 -0.14
C PHE A 159 5.21 -15.20 1.16
N GLU A 160 5.95 -16.29 1.19
CA GLU A 160 6.00 -17.24 2.32
C GLU A 160 7.35 -17.17 3.04
N GLY A 161 7.38 -17.24 4.37
CA GLY A 161 8.64 -17.23 5.13
C GLY A 161 8.49 -16.73 6.56
N ALA A 162 9.47 -17.01 7.43
CA ALA A 162 9.41 -16.60 8.83
C ALA A 162 9.25 -15.07 9.00
N PRO A 163 8.69 -14.58 10.12
CA PRO A 163 8.65 -13.15 10.40
C PRO A 163 10.07 -12.56 10.40
N GLY A 164 10.22 -11.32 9.92
CA GLY A 164 11.52 -10.64 9.85
C GLY A 164 12.42 -11.00 8.65
N THR A 165 12.00 -11.90 7.75
CA THR A 165 12.77 -12.32 6.56
C THR A 165 12.71 -11.34 5.38
N GLY A 166 12.04 -10.20 5.53
CA GLY A 166 12.03 -9.14 4.51
C GLY A 166 10.86 -9.15 3.52
N LYS A 167 9.78 -9.93 3.76
CA LYS A 167 8.56 -9.93 2.94
C LYS A 167 7.98 -8.52 2.71
N ARG A 168 7.64 -7.80 3.80
CA ARG A 168 7.14 -6.42 3.76
C ARG A 168 8.13 -5.45 3.11
N SER A 169 9.42 -5.65 3.37
CA SER A 169 10.50 -4.88 2.74
C SER A 169 10.52 -5.03 1.22
N CYS A 170 10.32 -6.26 0.71
CA CYS A 170 10.22 -6.57 -0.70
C CYS A 170 8.96 -5.97 -1.34
N ILE A 171 7.81 -6.03 -0.66
CA ILE A 171 6.57 -5.38 -1.10
C ILE A 171 6.77 -3.87 -1.29
N LEU A 172 7.37 -3.20 -0.29
CA LEU A 172 7.70 -1.78 -0.40
C LEU A 172 8.69 -1.52 -1.55
N GLY A 173 9.65 -2.42 -1.76
CA GLY A 173 10.59 -2.37 -2.88
C GLY A 173 9.92 -2.47 -4.24
N LEU A 174 8.98 -3.40 -4.43
CA LEU A 174 8.19 -3.55 -5.65
C LEU A 174 7.31 -2.34 -5.93
N ALA A 175 6.58 -1.88 -4.90
CA ALA A 175 5.76 -0.68 -4.99
C ALA A 175 6.61 0.54 -5.35
N SER A 176 7.83 0.62 -4.80
CA SER A 176 8.80 1.64 -5.13
C SER A 176 9.23 1.52 -6.59
N GLU A 177 9.70 0.36 -7.05
CA GLU A 177 10.19 0.17 -8.41
C GLU A 177 9.15 0.55 -9.47
N PHE A 178 7.89 0.17 -9.24
CA PHE A 178 6.80 0.34 -10.19
C PHE A 178 5.93 1.58 -9.95
N TYR A 179 6.25 2.42 -8.97
CA TYR A 179 5.49 3.62 -8.61
C TYR A 179 4.02 3.32 -8.27
N LEU A 180 3.77 2.18 -7.61
CA LEU A 180 2.43 1.73 -7.29
C LEU A 180 2.06 2.13 -5.85
N PRO A 181 0.84 2.65 -5.62
CA PRO A 181 0.29 2.74 -4.26
C PRO A 181 0.02 1.33 -3.70
N ILE A 182 0.16 1.20 -2.38
CA ILE A 182 -0.11 -0.04 -1.65
C ILE A 182 -1.47 0.07 -0.97
N TYR A 183 -2.33 -0.91 -1.21
CA TYR A 183 -3.59 -1.12 -0.51
C TYR A 183 -3.42 -2.33 0.41
N LEU A 184 -3.38 -2.09 1.72
CA LEU A 184 -3.10 -3.10 2.72
C LEU A 184 -4.40 -3.60 3.36
N LEU A 185 -4.66 -4.89 3.23
CA LEU A 185 -5.85 -5.55 3.77
C LEU A 185 -5.44 -6.55 4.85
N SER A 186 -5.93 -6.34 6.06
CA SER A 186 -5.88 -7.34 7.13
C SER A 186 -7.23 -8.03 7.25
N LEU A 187 -7.23 -9.35 7.17
CA LEU A 187 -8.44 -10.17 7.29
C LEU A 187 -8.85 -10.44 8.75
N GLN A 188 -8.17 -9.82 9.72
CA GLN A 188 -8.42 -10.03 11.15
C GLN A 188 -9.41 -9.01 11.75
N SER A 189 -9.83 -8.00 10.97
CA SER A 189 -10.82 -7.02 11.41
C SER A 189 -12.16 -7.70 11.66
N LYS A 190 -12.80 -7.40 12.79
CA LYS A 190 -14.09 -7.97 13.18
C LYS A 190 -15.24 -7.40 12.34
N GLU A 191 -15.02 -6.22 11.79
CA GLU A 191 -15.96 -5.47 10.97
C GLU A 191 -15.98 -5.98 9.51
N LEU A 192 -15.04 -6.85 9.16
CA LEU A 192 -14.88 -7.40 7.82
C LEU A 192 -15.71 -8.68 7.63
N ASP A 193 -16.79 -8.56 6.85
CA ASP A 193 -17.58 -9.68 6.33
C ASP A 193 -17.26 -9.97 4.85
N ASP A 194 -17.87 -11.04 4.31
CA ASP A 194 -17.66 -11.48 2.93
C ASP A 194 -18.04 -10.42 1.89
N ALA A 195 -19.15 -9.71 2.12
CA ALA A 195 -19.65 -8.70 1.18
C ALA A 195 -18.72 -7.47 1.17
N LEU A 196 -18.28 -7.03 2.35
CA LEU A 196 -17.34 -5.94 2.52
C LEU A 196 -15.98 -6.28 1.92
N LEU A 197 -15.49 -7.51 2.11
CA LEU A 197 -14.25 -8.01 1.51
C LEU A 197 -14.28 -7.94 -0.02
N ILE A 198 -15.33 -8.50 -0.63
CA ILE A 198 -15.48 -8.49 -2.09
C ILE A 198 -15.57 -7.05 -2.59
N GLY A 199 -16.32 -6.20 -1.89
CA GLY A 199 -16.44 -4.78 -2.21
C GLY A 199 -15.11 -4.02 -2.12
N LEU A 200 -14.32 -4.24 -1.07
CA LEU A 200 -13.00 -3.63 -0.88
C LEU A 200 -12.01 -4.07 -1.95
N ILE A 201 -11.93 -5.38 -2.23
CA ILE A 201 -11.05 -5.90 -3.28
C ILE A 201 -11.48 -5.32 -4.64
N ASN A 202 -12.77 -5.23 -4.92
CA ASN A 202 -13.24 -4.68 -6.19
C ASN A 202 -13.03 -3.17 -6.33
N SER A 203 -13.06 -2.42 -5.22
CA SER A 203 -12.86 -0.96 -5.22
C SER A 203 -11.38 -0.54 -5.35
N VAL A 204 -10.43 -1.47 -5.22
CA VAL A 204 -9.00 -1.19 -5.44
C VAL A 204 -8.77 -0.74 -6.89
N PRO A 205 -8.20 0.46 -7.13
CA PRO A 205 -7.93 0.97 -8.46
C PRO A 205 -6.91 0.13 -9.25
N PRO A 206 -6.95 0.12 -10.60
CA PRO A 206 -5.89 -0.47 -11.41
C PRO A 206 -4.57 0.28 -11.21
N LYS A 207 -3.45 -0.34 -11.63
CA LYS A 207 -2.09 0.16 -11.41
C LYS A 207 -1.81 0.41 -9.93
N SER A 208 -2.14 -0.59 -9.11
CA SER A 208 -1.87 -0.60 -7.67
C SER A 208 -1.34 -1.96 -7.23
N LEU A 209 -0.90 -2.03 -5.98
CA LEU A 209 -0.49 -3.24 -5.32
C LEU A 209 -1.44 -3.51 -4.15
N LEU A 210 -2.23 -4.58 -4.25
CA LEU A 210 -3.08 -5.07 -3.15
C LEU A 210 -2.30 -6.10 -2.34
N VAL A 211 -2.16 -5.86 -1.04
CA VAL A 211 -1.49 -6.75 -0.10
C VAL A 211 -2.52 -7.33 0.86
N ILE A 212 -2.56 -8.65 0.98
CA ILE A 212 -3.33 -9.34 2.00
C ILE A 212 -2.35 -9.92 3.01
N GLU A 213 -2.38 -9.40 4.23
CA GLU A 213 -1.41 -9.77 5.26
C GLU A 213 -1.85 -10.99 6.09
N ASP A 214 -0.85 -11.77 6.52
CA ASP A 214 -0.94 -12.88 7.46
C ASP A 214 -2.17 -13.80 7.27
N LEU A 215 -2.36 -14.29 6.03
CA LEU A 215 -3.52 -15.09 5.62
C LEU A 215 -3.76 -16.31 6.54
N GLU A 216 -2.71 -17.00 6.98
CA GLU A 216 -2.82 -18.16 7.86
C GLU A 216 -3.45 -17.82 9.22
N THR A 217 -3.25 -16.60 9.71
CA THR A 217 -3.81 -16.16 10.99
C THR A 217 -5.31 -15.95 10.85
N ALA A 218 -5.76 -15.41 9.71
CA ALA A 218 -7.19 -15.28 9.40
C ALA A 218 -7.88 -16.65 9.33
N ILE A 219 -7.27 -17.63 8.65
CA ILE A 219 -7.80 -19.00 8.55
C ILE A 219 -7.90 -19.68 9.93
N LYS A 220 -6.91 -19.48 10.79
CA LYS A 220 -6.93 -20.02 12.16
C LYS A 220 -8.09 -19.46 12.98
N THR A 221 -8.30 -18.14 12.92
CA THR A 221 -9.39 -17.47 13.65
C THR A 221 -10.75 -18.03 13.24
N LEU A 222 -10.98 -18.24 11.94
CA LEU A 222 -12.21 -18.85 11.40
C LEU A 222 -12.42 -20.28 11.90
N SER A 223 -11.36 -21.07 11.98
CA SER A 223 -11.42 -22.46 12.46
C SER A 223 -11.74 -22.53 13.96
N THR A 224 -11.27 -21.55 14.73
CA THR A 224 -11.55 -21.48 16.18
C THR A 224 -12.97 -20.97 16.48
N THR A 225 -13.48 -19.99 15.74
CA THR A 225 -14.84 -19.46 15.93
C THR A 225 -15.92 -20.44 15.47
N SER A 226 -15.65 -21.22 14.42
CA SER A 226 -16.55 -22.29 13.95
C SER A 226 -16.63 -23.50 14.88
N SER A 227 -15.67 -23.70 15.80
CA SER A 227 -15.77 -24.76 16.83
C SER A 227 -16.81 -24.46 17.93
N SER A 228 -17.24 -23.20 18.06
CA SER A 228 -18.35 -22.78 18.95
C SER A 228 -19.70 -22.63 18.23
N LEU A 229 -19.72 -22.78 16.90
CA LEU A 229 -20.92 -22.66 16.05
C LEU A 229 -21.06 -23.86 15.12
N GLN A 230 -21.00 -25.06 15.70
CA GLN A 230 -21.34 -26.29 14.99
C GLN A 230 -22.86 -26.39 14.81
N ASN A 231 -23.50 -25.43 14.12
CA ASN A 231 -24.85 -25.60 13.59
C ASN A 231 -25.27 -24.57 12.51
N THR A 232 -24.51 -24.41 11.44
CA THR A 232 -25.04 -23.94 10.13
C THR A 232 -23.97 -24.08 9.05
N LEU A 233 -23.83 -25.31 8.56
CA LEU A 233 -23.41 -25.54 7.18
C LEU A 233 -24.54 -25.02 6.29
N SER A 234 -24.45 -23.75 5.91
CA SER A 234 -25.25 -23.23 4.82
C SER A 234 -24.31 -22.57 3.83
N THR A 235 -24.15 -23.24 2.70
CA THR A 235 -23.62 -22.75 1.43
C THR A 235 -24.53 -21.65 0.87
N GLU A 236 -24.71 -20.58 1.62
CA GLU A 236 -25.55 -19.45 1.27
C GLU A 236 -24.63 -18.25 1.07
N VAL A 237 -24.63 -17.71 -0.14
CA VAL A 237 -23.95 -16.47 -0.48
C VAL A 237 -24.54 -15.34 0.38
N GLY A 238 -23.85 -14.97 1.46
CA GLY A 238 -24.28 -13.89 2.36
C GLY A 238 -24.13 -14.22 3.84
N GLY A 239 -22.90 -14.47 4.31
CA GLY A 239 -22.61 -14.54 5.74
C GLY A 239 -22.91 -13.21 6.42
N GLY A 240 -23.71 -13.23 7.49
CA GLY A 240 -24.02 -12.04 8.29
C GLY A 240 -22.78 -11.43 8.95
N ARG A 241 -22.89 -10.18 9.41
CA ARG A 241 -21.80 -9.35 9.98
C ARG A 241 -20.95 -10.01 11.07
N ASP A 242 -21.47 -11.01 11.77
CA ASP A 242 -20.75 -11.72 12.84
C ASP A 242 -19.97 -12.97 12.37
N ALA A 243 -20.09 -13.36 11.09
CA ALA A 243 -19.50 -14.60 10.56
C ALA A 243 -18.00 -14.48 10.20
N GLY A 244 -17.46 -13.25 10.16
CA GLY A 244 -16.11 -12.98 9.66
C GLY A 244 -15.97 -13.34 8.18
N VAL A 245 -14.73 -13.29 7.68
CA VAL A 245 -14.41 -13.58 6.28
C VAL A 245 -14.30 -15.07 6.00
N SER A 246 -15.06 -15.61 5.07
CA SER A 246 -14.85 -16.96 4.53
C SER A 246 -13.70 -17.01 3.52
N LEU A 247 -12.95 -18.11 3.53
CA LEU A 247 -11.93 -18.36 2.50
C LEU A 247 -12.54 -18.40 1.08
N SER A 248 -13.76 -18.92 0.95
CA SER A 248 -14.51 -18.92 -0.31
C SER A 248 -14.77 -17.51 -0.83
N ALA A 249 -15.11 -16.56 0.04
CA ALA A 249 -15.29 -15.17 -0.35
C ALA A 249 -13.98 -14.53 -0.81
N LEU A 250 -12.87 -14.82 -0.12
CA LEU A 250 -11.55 -14.36 -0.55
C LEU A 250 -11.19 -14.89 -1.95
N LEU A 251 -11.37 -16.20 -2.19
CA LEU A 251 -11.10 -16.80 -3.49
C LEU A 251 -11.98 -16.16 -4.59
N ASN A 252 -13.29 -16.06 -4.34
CA ASN A 252 -14.23 -15.43 -5.26
C ASN A 252 -13.89 -13.95 -5.53
N ALA A 253 -13.36 -13.22 -4.55
CA ALA A 253 -12.93 -11.84 -4.74
C ALA A 253 -11.67 -11.75 -5.61
N MET A 254 -10.77 -12.74 -5.55
CA MET A 254 -9.53 -12.79 -6.33
C MET A 254 -9.76 -13.26 -7.77
N ASP A 255 -10.47 -14.36 -7.95
CA ASP A 255 -10.58 -15.07 -9.22
C ASP A 255 -11.97 -15.03 -9.87
N GLY A 256 -12.97 -14.52 -9.14
CA GLY A 256 -14.35 -14.46 -9.62
C GLY A 256 -14.53 -13.58 -10.85
N ILE A 257 -15.68 -13.77 -11.50
CA ILE A 257 -16.07 -13.06 -12.74
C ILE A 257 -16.15 -11.55 -12.53
N ALA A 258 -16.54 -11.12 -11.33
CA ALA A 258 -16.69 -9.71 -10.99
C ALA A 258 -15.39 -9.05 -10.48
N SER A 259 -14.26 -9.77 -10.45
CA SER A 259 -13.01 -9.25 -9.91
C SER A 259 -12.37 -8.21 -10.82
N SER A 260 -11.90 -7.11 -10.25
CA SER A 260 -11.19 -6.07 -11.00
C SER A 260 -9.76 -6.47 -11.42
N GLU A 261 -9.34 -5.97 -12.58
CA GLU A 261 -8.09 -6.32 -13.26
C GLU A 261 -7.02 -5.22 -13.18
N GLY A 262 -5.79 -5.56 -13.56
CA GLY A 262 -4.71 -4.58 -13.75
C GLY A 262 -4.00 -4.13 -12.48
N ARG A 263 -3.98 -4.98 -11.45
CA ARG A 263 -3.25 -4.79 -10.20
C ARG A 263 -2.37 -5.99 -9.91
N LEU A 264 -1.32 -5.77 -9.11
CA LEU A 264 -0.55 -6.86 -8.51
C LEU A 264 -1.22 -7.25 -7.20
N LEU A 265 -1.46 -8.55 -7.00
CA LEU A 265 -1.95 -9.10 -5.74
C LEU A 265 -0.81 -9.82 -5.02
N ILE A 266 -0.51 -9.43 -3.80
CA ILE A 266 0.48 -10.11 -2.94
C ILE A 266 -0.21 -10.60 -1.68
N ILE A 267 -0.12 -11.90 -1.44
CA ILE A 267 -0.55 -12.52 -0.19
C ILE A 267 0.70 -12.85 0.61
N THR A 268 0.76 -12.44 1.88
CA THR A 268 1.86 -12.84 2.76
C THR A 268 1.43 -13.95 3.69
N ALA A 269 2.31 -14.94 3.89
CA ALA A 269 2.14 -15.97 4.89
C ALA A 269 3.43 -16.19 5.68
N ASN A 270 3.34 -16.42 6.99
CA ASN A 270 4.50 -16.80 7.80
C ASN A 270 4.83 -18.29 7.68
N ASP A 271 3.79 -19.12 7.55
CA ASP A 271 3.92 -20.56 7.42
C ASP A 271 2.89 -21.09 6.41
N ALA A 272 3.35 -21.32 5.18
CA ALA A 272 2.49 -21.81 4.10
C ALA A 272 2.01 -23.26 4.32
N SER A 273 2.62 -24.02 5.24
CA SER A 273 2.14 -25.38 5.57
C SER A 273 0.80 -25.36 6.30
N ARG A 274 0.43 -24.23 6.92
CA ARG A 274 -0.82 -24.05 7.68
C ARG A 274 -2.02 -23.65 6.83
N LEU A 275 -1.81 -23.41 5.54
CA LEU A 275 -2.89 -23.09 4.62
C LEU A 275 -3.62 -24.40 4.27
N SER A 276 -4.71 -24.69 4.98
CA SER A 276 -5.54 -25.90 4.82
C SER A 276 -6.08 -26.09 3.39
N SER A 277 -6.15 -25.01 2.62
CA SER A 277 -6.67 -24.94 1.25
C SER A 277 -5.60 -24.52 0.24
N ARG A 278 -4.36 -24.95 0.45
CA ARG A 278 -3.21 -24.58 -0.37
C ARG A 278 -3.45 -24.82 -1.87
N ASP A 279 -4.08 -25.93 -2.23
CA ASP A 279 -4.33 -26.27 -3.64
C ASP A 279 -5.34 -25.33 -4.31
N ALA A 280 -6.35 -24.87 -3.57
CA ALA A 280 -7.32 -23.89 -4.09
C ALA A 280 -6.69 -22.50 -4.28
N LEU A 281 -5.76 -22.13 -3.41
CA LEU A 281 -5.03 -20.86 -3.51
C LEU A 281 -3.96 -20.89 -4.61
N LEU A 282 -3.30 -22.02 -4.82
CA LEU A 282 -2.20 -22.18 -5.78
C LEU A 282 -2.64 -22.52 -7.21
N ARG A 283 -3.94 -22.52 -7.49
CA ARG A 283 -4.41 -22.71 -8.86
C ARG A 283 -4.03 -21.51 -9.74
N PRO A 284 -3.69 -21.73 -11.02
CA PRO A 284 -3.43 -20.65 -11.96
C PRO A 284 -4.60 -19.66 -12.01
N GLY A 285 -4.30 -18.35 -12.01
CA GLY A 285 -5.29 -17.28 -11.95
C GLY A 285 -5.63 -16.77 -10.54
N CYS A 286 -5.25 -17.51 -9.48
CA CYS A 286 -5.32 -17.02 -8.09
C CYS A 286 -3.94 -16.60 -7.59
N ILE A 287 -2.98 -17.53 -7.63
CA ILE A 287 -1.58 -17.32 -7.26
C ILE A 287 -0.72 -17.97 -8.33
N ASP A 288 -0.07 -17.16 -9.14
CA ASP A 288 0.73 -17.61 -10.28
C ASP A 288 2.20 -17.81 -9.91
N ARG A 289 2.66 -17.16 -8.82
CA ARG A 289 4.07 -17.15 -8.41
C ARG A 289 4.23 -17.22 -6.90
N ARG A 290 5.36 -17.80 -6.47
CA ARG A 290 5.70 -17.99 -5.06
C ARG A 290 7.12 -17.51 -4.81
N ALA A 291 7.28 -16.68 -3.78
CA ALA A 291 8.57 -16.25 -3.28
C ALA A 291 8.74 -16.77 -1.86
N SER A 292 9.77 -17.60 -1.67
CA SER A 292 10.16 -18.12 -0.36
C SER A 292 11.24 -17.24 0.25
N PHE A 293 10.91 -16.61 1.37
CA PHE A 293 11.79 -15.77 2.17
C PHE A 293 12.35 -16.60 3.34
N VAL A 294 13.58 -17.04 3.18
CA VAL A 294 14.29 -17.86 4.16
C VAL A 294 15.24 -16.99 5.00
N PRO A 295 15.64 -17.45 6.20
CA PRO A 295 16.75 -16.84 6.93
C PRO A 295 18.00 -16.73 6.05
N LEU A 296 18.78 -15.67 6.27
CA LEU A 296 19.99 -15.39 5.51
C LEU A 296 21.00 -16.53 5.68
N ASP A 297 21.51 -17.04 4.57
CA ASP A 297 22.66 -17.92 4.54
C ASP A 297 23.96 -17.12 4.69
N SER A 298 25.07 -17.82 4.92
CA SER A 298 26.37 -17.20 5.17
C SER A 298 26.86 -16.34 4.01
N ASP A 299 26.51 -16.67 2.77
CA ASP A 299 26.96 -15.89 1.61
C ASP A 299 26.09 -14.64 1.43
N SER A 300 24.76 -14.75 1.53
CA SER A 300 23.87 -13.58 1.55
C SER A 300 24.20 -12.60 2.68
N MET A 301 24.62 -13.11 3.85
CA MET A 301 25.06 -12.28 4.97
C MET A 301 26.35 -11.49 4.64
N LYS A 302 27.34 -12.12 3.99
CA LYS A 302 28.57 -11.44 3.55
C LYS A 302 28.25 -10.36 2.52
N GLU A 303 27.41 -10.66 1.54
CA GLU A 303 26.97 -9.67 0.54
C GLU A 303 26.26 -8.49 1.21
N MET A 304 25.42 -8.76 2.21
CA MET A 304 24.72 -7.72 2.96
C MET A 304 25.70 -6.84 3.73
N MET A 305 26.65 -7.45 4.44
CA MET A 305 27.69 -6.72 5.15
C MET A 305 28.53 -5.86 4.21
N GLN A 306 28.95 -6.39 3.06
CA GLN A 306 29.72 -5.65 2.07
C GLN A 306 28.94 -4.45 1.53
N SER A 307 27.65 -4.64 1.21
CA SER A 307 26.74 -3.57 0.79
C SER A 307 26.66 -2.46 1.84
N PHE A 308 26.50 -2.79 3.11
CA PHE A 308 26.51 -1.80 4.20
C PHE A 308 27.85 -1.08 4.34
N HIS A 309 28.98 -1.81 4.36
CA HIS A 309 30.30 -1.20 4.49
C HIS A 309 30.62 -0.26 3.33
N SER A 310 30.24 -0.62 2.10
CA SER A 310 30.46 0.24 0.93
C SER A 310 29.75 1.59 1.05
N LYS A 311 28.55 1.61 1.63
CA LYS A 311 27.79 2.84 1.90
C LYS A 311 28.36 3.62 3.08
N LEU A 312 28.80 2.93 4.13
CA LEU A 312 29.39 3.56 5.32
C LEU A 312 30.80 4.13 5.06
N ALA A 313 31.49 3.64 4.03
CA ALA A 313 32.80 4.14 3.62
C ALA A 313 32.74 5.53 2.97
N GLU A 314 31.55 6.10 2.75
CA GLU A 314 31.37 7.44 2.21
C GLU A 314 32.02 8.49 3.15
N PRO A 315 32.91 9.37 2.65
CA PRO A 315 33.67 10.32 3.48
C PRO A 315 32.79 11.21 4.37
N SER A 316 31.58 11.54 3.89
CA SER A 316 30.55 12.32 4.58
C SER A 316 30.04 11.67 5.87
N LEU A 317 29.98 10.34 5.92
CA LEU A 317 29.53 9.57 7.08
C LEU A 317 30.66 9.26 8.05
N GLN A 318 31.90 9.12 7.56
CA GLN A 318 33.06 8.84 8.41
C GLN A 318 33.31 9.94 9.44
N SER A 319 33.11 11.20 9.10
CA SER A 319 33.18 12.34 10.03
C SER A 319 32.13 12.27 11.13
N VAL A 320 30.91 11.80 10.82
CA VAL A 320 29.82 11.64 11.79
C VAL A 320 30.13 10.48 12.75
N PHE A 321 30.63 9.36 12.22
CA PHE A 321 31.04 8.22 13.06
C PHE A 321 32.24 8.55 13.96
N ALA A 322 33.17 9.38 13.50
CA ALA A 322 34.27 9.87 14.34
C ALA A 322 33.75 10.68 15.53
N LEU A 323 32.77 11.56 15.30
CA LEU A 323 32.11 12.34 16.36
C LEU A 323 31.40 11.44 17.39
N TRP A 324 30.62 10.45 16.94
CA TRP A 324 29.95 9.51 17.84
C TRP A 324 30.89 8.62 18.66
N LYS A 325 32.06 8.27 18.11
CA LYS A 325 33.08 7.52 18.85
C LYS A 325 33.72 8.34 19.99
N HIS A 326 33.72 9.67 19.88
CA HIS A 326 34.27 10.55 20.93
C HIS A 326 33.30 10.81 22.09
N GLU A 327 31.98 10.67 21.90
CA GLU A 327 30.99 10.87 22.98
C GLU A 327 30.76 9.61 23.84
N GLY A 328 31.04 8.41 23.32
CA GLY A 328 30.85 7.14 24.03
C GLY A 328 31.89 6.79 25.10
N SER A 329 32.97 7.57 25.27
CA SER A 329 34.04 7.28 26.24
C SER A 329 33.87 7.95 27.61
N HIS A 330 32.73 8.62 27.87
CA HIS A 330 32.49 9.36 29.12
C HIS A 330 31.46 8.72 30.07
N THR A 331 31.36 7.39 30.18
CA THR A 331 30.63 6.77 31.32
C THR A 331 31.20 5.41 31.69
N ALA A 332 32.22 5.38 32.55
CA ALA A 332 32.46 4.30 33.53
C ALA A 332 33.64 4.70 34.43
N ALA A 333 33.39 5.49 35.48
CA ALA A 333 34.31 5.55 36.61
C ALA A 333 34.05 4.33 37.51
N PRO A 334 35.07 3.53 37.86
CA PRO A 334 34.89 2.38 38.74
C PRO A 334 34.71 2.86 40.19
N THR A 335 33.55 2.60 40.77
CA THR A 335 33.34 2.69 42.23
C THR A 335 34.09 1.54 42.89
N SER A 336 35.11 1.85 43.70
CA SER A 336 35.79 0.83 44.52
C SER A 336 34.90 0.41 45.69
N PRO A 337 34.96 -0.86 46.14
CA PRO A 337 34.23 -1.31 47.31
C PRO A 337 34.95 -0.87 48.59
N ALA A 338 34.19 -0.40 49.58
CA ALA A 338 34.60 -0.25 50.96
C ALA A 338 33.66 -1.08 51.83
#